data_AF-A0A7X8YD25-F1
#
_entry.id   AF-A0A7X8YD25-F1
#
_cell.length_a   1.000
_cell.length_b   1.000
_cell.length_c   1.000
_cell.angle_alpha   90.00
_cell.angle_beta   90.00
_cell.angle_gamma   90.00
#
_symmetry.space_group_name_H-M   'P 1'
#
loop_
_entity.id
_entity.type
_entity.pdbx_description
1 polymer ?
#
loop_
_entity_poly.entity_id
_entity_poly.type
_entity_poly.pdbx_seq_one_letter_code
_entity_poly.pdbx_strand_id
1 'polypeptide(L)'
;MSETLIGAIWAQTPEGVIGADGQMPWHVPEDLTHFKETTAGSPVIMGRKTWESLPEQFRPLPKRINIVITRDADRATELQSAGAMTASSLEEAIELGSAQASGPDPMVWIMGGGAIYAEAVEKDLIDIASVTTIETPAPGDTYAPQLNADKWEQAEPAPEWETSQTGLRYRFNTYRRRGLKKSRGSKVAAILMIVLGSFLFLASAAGNRATEERSGDTAYLVTGVVLNVLLLLIVIWGIVILVRKPRRR
;
A
#
# COMPACT_ATOMS: atom_id res chain seq x y z
N MET A 1 -12.75 3.06 -12.78
CA MET A 1 -12.28 3.12 -11.38
C MET A 1 -11.54 1.83 -11.14
N SER A 2 -10.27 1.91 -10.73
CA SER A 2 -9.50 0.77 -10.26
C SER A 2 -10.22 0.16 -9.05
N GLU A 3 -10.11 -1.16 -8.90
CA GLU A 3 -10.59 -1.85 -7.70
C GLU A 3 -9.69 -1.44 -6.53
N THR A 4 -10.29 -1.00 -5.42
CA THR A 4 -9.57 -0.64 -4.19
C THR A 4 -8.99 -1.90 -3.58
N LEU A 5 -7.68 -1.90 -3.33
CA LEU A 5 -6.99 -3.00 -2.68
C LEU A 5 -7.01 -2.82 -1.16
N ILE A 6 -7.21 -3.92 -0.45
CA ILE A 6 -7.27 -3.93 1.01
C ILE A 6 -5.95 -4.48 1.55
N GLY A 7 -5.19 -3.63 2.20
CA GLY A 7 -3.95 -3.98 2.88
C GLY A 7 -4.17 -4.19 4.38
N ALA A 8 -3.37 -5.07 4.99
CA ALA A 8 -3.17 -5.10 6.44
C ALA A 8 -1.69 -4.78 6.73
N ILE A 9 -1.43 -4.03 7.80
CA ILE A 9 -0.06 -3.68 8.21
C ILE A 9 0.12 -3.90 9.70
N TRP A 10 1.16 -4.63 10.10
CA TRP A 10 1.50 -4.86 11.51
C TRP A 10 3.00 -5.18 11.70
N ALA A 11 3.45 -5.09 12.94
CA ALA A 11 4.74 -5.60 13.40
C ALA A 11 4.53 -6.77 14.36
N GLN A 12 5.41 -7.76 14.30
CA GLN A 12 5.35 -8.95 15.15
C GLN A 12 6.72 -9.50 15.54
N THR A 13 6.78 -10.28 16.60
CA THR A 13 7.92 -11.16 16.89
C THR A 13 7.95 -12.37 15.95
N PRO A 14 9.03 -13.18 15.91
CA PRO A 14 9.07 -14.44 15.18
C PRO A 14 7.94 -15.40 15.58
N GLU A 15 7.53 -15.36 16.85
CA GLU A 15 6.43 -16.16 17.44
C GLU A 15 5.04 -15.54 17.19
N GLY A 16 4.98 -14.38 16.54
CA GLY A 16 3.72 -13.74 16.15
C GLY A 16 3.09 -12.83 17.20
N VAL A 17 3.80 -12.50 18.29
CA VAL A 17 3.32 -11.51 19.27
C VAL A 17 3.23 -10.14 18.59
N ILE A 18 2.12 -9.43 18.74
CA ILE A 18 1.90 -8.05 18.23
C ILE A 18 1.65 -7.03 19.34
N GLY A 19 1.38 -7.48 20.56
CA GLY A 19 1.09 -6.60 21.69
C GLY A 19 1.06 -7.32 23.03
N ALA A 20 1.24 -6.52 24.08
CA ALA A 20 1.15 -6.91 25.48
C ALA A 20 0.47 -5.77 26.24
N ASP A 21 -0.56 -6.06 27.04
CA ASP A 21 -1.27 -5.07 27.87
C ASP A 21 -1.75 -3.83 27.07
N GLY A 22 -2.14 -4.05 25.80
CA GLY A 22 -2.62 -2.99 24.91
C GLY A 22 -1.54 -2.08 24.32
N GLN A 23 -0.25 -2.43 24.45
CA GLN A 23 0.88 -1.70 23.89
C GLN A 23 1.79 -2.62 23.06
N MET A 24 2.67 -2.03 22.25
CA MET A 24 3.76 -2.76 21.62
C MET A 24 4.90 -2.94 22.64
N PRO A 25 5.36 -4.17 22.92
CA PRO A 25 6.39 -4.41 23.93
C PRO A 25 7.82 -4.16 23.42
N TRP A 26 7.97 -3.38 22.34
CA TRP A 26 9.25 -2.98 21.73
C TRP A 26 9.17 -1.54 21.22
N HIS A 27 10.34 -0.99 20.88
CA HIS A 27 10.45 0.28 20.19
C HIS A 27 11.38 0.14 18.98
N VAL A 28 10.83 0.33 17.78
CA VAL A 28 11.56 0.31 16.50
C VAL A 28 11.09 1.53 15.69
N PRO A 29 11.81 2.66 15.71
CA PRO A 29 11.43 3.88 15.00
C PRO A 29 11.26 3.71 13.49
N GLU A 30 12.01 2.79 12.90
CA GLU A 30 11.97 2.46 11.47
C GLU A 30 10.65 1.82 11.07
N ASP A 31 10.08 0.95 11.93
CA ASP A 31 8.76 0.38 11.72
C ASP A 31 7.66 1.46 11.77
N LEU A 32 7.76 2.39 12.71
CA LEU A 32 6.82 3.53 12.79
C LEU A 32 6.92 4.44 11.55
N THR A 33 8.12 4.55 10.96
CA THR A 33 8.35 5.33 9.74
C THR A 33 7.76 4.62 8.53
N HIS A 34 8.06 3.32 8.38
CA HIS A 34 7.47 2.45 7.36
C HIS A 34 5.93 2.44 7.43
N PHE A 35 5.34 2.36 8.62
CA PHE A 35 3.90 2.46 8.82
C PHE A 35 3.34 3.78 8.33
N LYS A 36 3.98 4.91 8.67
CA LYS A 36 3.54 6.24 8.24
C LYS A 36 3.59 6.39 6.72
N GLU A 37 4.67 5.93 6.10
CA GLU A 37 4.87 5.99 4.65
C GLU A 37 3.89 5.08 3.90
N THR A 38 3.75 3.84 4.35
CA THR A 38 2.88 2.83 3.72
C THR A 38 1.41 3.23 3.77
N THR A 39 0.97 3.83 4.89
CA THR A 39 -0.44 4.24 5.08
C THR A 39 -0.74 5.67 4.62
N ALA A 40 0.27 6.41 4.13
CA ALA A 40 0.10 7.82 3.79
C ALA A 40 -0.99 8.03 2.73
N GLY A 41 -1.88 8.98 2.99
CA GLY A 41 -2.96 9.36 2.05
C GLY A 41 -4.06 8.32 1.85
N SER A 42 -3.96 7.16 2.50
CA SER A 42 -4.96 6.08 2.43
C SER A 42 -5.83 6.06 3.69
N PRO A 43 -7.11 5.66 3.61
CA PRO A 43 -7.93 5.37 4.78
C PRO A 43 -7.30 4.26 5.62
N VAL A 44 -7.38 4.41 6.94
CA VAL A 44 -6.89 3.44 7.93
C VAL A 44 -8.04 2.94 8.79
N ILE A 45 -8.15 1.63 8.95
CA ILE A 45 -9.18 0.92 9.71
C ILE A 45 -8.55 0.33 10.96
N MET A 46 -9.17 0.56 12.12
CA MET A 46 -8.73 -0.03 13.37
C MET A 46 -9.89 -0.38 14.30
N GLY A 47 -9.68 -1.30 15.23
CA GLY A 47 -10.60 -1.57 16.33
C GLY A 47 -10.51 -0.51 17.42
N ARG A 48 -11.58 -0.37 18.22
CA ARG A 48 -11.68 0.60 19.32
C ARG A 48 -10.51 0.55 20.31
N LYS A 49 -10.05 -0.65 20.71
CA LYS A 49 -8.90 -0.78 21.64
C LYS A 49 -7.59 -0.24 21.05
N THR A 50 -7.38 -0.45 19.75
CA THR A 50 -6.21 0.08 19.04
C THR A 50 -6.28 1.60 18.92
N TRP A 51 -7.47 2.15 18.70
CA TRP A 51 -7.66 3.59 18.80
C TRP A 51 -7.27 4.10 20.19
N GLU A 52 -7.79 3.49 21.26
CA GLU A 52 -7.49 3.90 22.63
C GLU A 52 -6.00 3.79 23.02
N SER A 53 -5.26 2.85 22.43
CA SER A 53 -3.82 2.70 22.68
C SER A 53 -2.94 3.74 21.99
N LEU A 54 -3.45 4.44 20.96
CA LEU A 54 -2.70 5.50 20.30
C LEU A 54 -2.50 6.69 21.25
N PRO A 55 -1.29 7.27 21.33
CA PRO A 55 -1.08 8.50 22.10
C PRO A 55 -2.03 9.60 21.63
N GLU A 56 -2.66 10.31 22.55
CA GLU A 56 -3.72 11.29 22.26
C GLU A 56 -3.29 12.35 21.24
N GLN A 57 -2.04 12.82 21.33
CA GLN A 57 -1.46 13.79 20.40
C GLN A 57 -1.36 13.31 18.94
N PHE A 58 -1.47 12.00 18.71
CA PHE A 58 -1.46 11.39 17.37
C PHE A 58 -2.83 10.87 16.94
N ARG A 59 -3.89 11.13 17.71
CA ARG A 59 -5.28 10.80 17.37
C ARG A 59 -6.05 12.05 16.93
N PRO A 60 -6.77 12.01 15.78
CA PRO A 60 -6.67 11.00 14.72
C PRO A 60 -5.29 11.02 14.05
N LEU A 61 -4.92 9.91 13.40
CA LEU A 61 -3.67 9.86 12.65
C LEU A 61 -3.67 10.93 11.54
N PRO A 62 -2.69 11.85 11.52
CA PRO A 62 -2.76 13.02 10.66
C PRO A 62 -2.72 12.61 9.18
N LYS A 63 -3.43 13.40 8.35
CA LYS A 63 -3.53 13.24 6.88
C LYS A 63 -4.09 11.89 6.43
N ARG A 64 -4.80 11.18 7.30
CA ARG A 64 -5.46 9.91 7.02
C ARG A 64 -6.90 9.96 7.48
N ILE A 65 -7.77 9.28 6.74
CA ILE A 65 -9.14 9.06 7.18
C ILE A 65 -9.10 7.89 8.16
N ASN A 66 -9.45 8.17 9.41
CA ASN A 66 -9.40 7.16 10.48
C ASN A 66 -10.79 6.56 10.64
N ILE A 67 -10.91 5.25 10.47
CA ILE A 67 -12.16 4.50 10.61
C ILE A 67 -12.01 3.56 11.80
N VAL A 68 -12.87 3.72 12.80
CA VAL A 68 -12.83 2.95 14.04
C VAL A 68 -14.03 2.02 14.12
N ILE A 69 -13.77 0.72 14.29
CA ILE A 69 -14.80 -0.29 14.45
C ILE A 69 -15.24 -0.34 15.92
N THR A 70 -16.53 -0.10 16.15
CA THR A 70 -17.20 -0.25 17.44
C THR A 70 -18.65 -0.70 17.25
N ARG A 71 -19.13 -1.59 18.11
CA ARG A 71 -20.55 -2.00 18.16
C ARG A 71 -21.34 -1.22 19.21
N ASP A 72 -20.65 -0.43 20.03
CA ASP A 72 -21.23 0.41 21.07
C ASP A 72 -21.57 1.79 20.46
N ALA A 73 -22.85 2.15 20.49
CA ALA A 73 -23.38 3.37 19.88
C ALA A 73 -22.92 4.63 20.62
N ASP A 74 -22.87 4.60 21.96
CA ASP A 74 -22.43 5.74 22.75
C ASP A 74 -20.95 6.02 22.47
N ARG A 75 -20.14 4.96 22.40
CA ARG A 75 -18.73 5.05 21.99
C ARG A 75 -18.57 5.53 20.56
N ALA A 76 -19.48 5.15 19.65
CA ALA A 76 -19.43 5.63 18.27
C ALA A 76 -19.57 7.17 18.22
N THR A 77 -20.49 7.74 18.99
CA THR A 77 -20.66 9.20 19.07
C THR A 77 -19.43 9.90 19.65
N GLU A 78 -18.79 9.33 20.67
CA GLU A 78 -17.54 9.85 21.24
C GLU A 78 -16.40 9.84 20.19
N LEU A 79 -16.24 8.73 19.47
CA LEU A 79 -15.22 8.56 18.44
C LEU A 79 -15.41 9.53 17.26
N GLN A 80 -16.67 9.76 16.86
CA GLN A 80 -17.00 10.75 15.83
C GLN A 80 -16.65 12.17 16.26
N SER A 81 -16.96 12.51 17.52
CA SER A 81 -16.60 13.81 18.10
C SER A 81 -15.07 14.00 18.18
N ALA A 82 -14.32 12.90 18.31
CA ALA A 82 -12.85 12.88 18.26
C ALA A 82 -12.27 12.85 16.82
N GLY A 83 -13.12 12.97 15.79
CA GLY A 83 -12.70 13.08 14.38
C GLY A 83 -12.49 11.75 13.65
N ALA A 84 -12.93 10.63 14.21
CA ALA A 84 -12.95 9.35 13.51
C ALA A 84 -14.27 9.14 12.75
N MET A 85 -14.22 8.45 11.61
CA MET A 85 -15.39 7.74 11.09
C MET A 85 -15.59 6.46 11.90
N THR A 86 -16.82 6.01 12.03
CA THR A 86 -17.15 4.79 12.79
C THR A 86 -17.88 3.79 11.93
N ALA A 87 -17.59 2.50 12.15
CA ALA A 87 -18.29 1.39 11.54
C ALA A 87 -18.66 0.35 12.60
N SER A 88 -19.74 -0.39 12.39
CA SER A 88 -20.20 -1.46 13.28
C SER A 88 -19.59 -2.83 12.98
N SER A 89 -19.00 -3.00 11.79
CA SER A 89 -18.35 -4.21 11.31
C SER A 89 -17.10 -3.92 10.48
N LEU A 90 -16.29 -4.95 10.25
CA LEU A 90 -15.10 -4.83 9.40
C LEU A 90 -15.46 -4.57 7.94
N GLU A 91 -16.49 -5.25 7.43
CA GLU A 91 -16.97 -5.08 6.06
C GLU A 91 -17.49 -3.67 5.81
N GLU A 92 -18.29 -3.12 6.74
CA GLU A 92 -18.75 -1.73 6.68
C GLU A 92 -17.56 -0.75 6.72
N ALA A 93 -16.55 -1.01 7.57
CA ALA A 93 -15.34 -0.19 7.60
C ALA A 93 -14.57 -0.22 6.27
N ILE A 94 -14.48 -1.39 5.63
CA ILE A 94 -13.86 -1.56 4.32
C ILE A 94 -14.65 -0.83 3.24
N GLU A 95 -15.97 -0.88 3.26
CA GLU A 95 -16.83 -0.16 2.32
C GLU A 95 -16.65 1.36 2.47
N LEU A 96 -16.71 1.87 3.70
CA LEU A 96 -16.46 3.28 4.01
C LEU A 96 -15.05 3.70 3.56
N GLY A 97 -14.03 2.90 3.88
CA GLY A 97 -12.65 3.16 3.46
C GLY A 97 -12.54 3.18 1.94
N SER A 98 -13.16 2.22 1.25
CA SER A 98 -13.09 2.12 -0.20
C SER A 98 -13.77 3.29 -0.90
N ALA A 99 -14.85 3.82 -0.33
CA ALA A 99 -15.52 5.02 -0.84
C ALA A 99 -14.68 6.30 -0.67
N GLN A 100 -13.75 6.31 0.29
CA GLN A 100 -12.86 7.44 0.56
C GLN A 100 -11.47 7.29 -0.10
N ALA A 101 -11.10 6.08 -0.50
CA ALA A 101 -9.84 5.80 -1.15
C ALA A 101 -9.79 6.51 -2.52
N SER A 102 -8.65 7.13 -2.82
CA SER A 102 -8.47 7.91 -4.04
C SER A 102 -7.07 7.70 -4.62
N GLY A 103 -6.89 8.08 -5.89
CA GLY A 103 -5.63 7.88 -6.62
C GLY A 103 -5.72 6.78 -7.69
N PRO A 104 -4.61 6.55 -8.44
CA PRO A 104 -4.58 5.57 -9.52
C PRO A 104 -4.68 4.12 -9.01
N ASP A 105 -4.11 3.85 -7.84
CA ASP A 105 -4.12 2.55 -7.17
C ASP A 105 -4.64 2.73 -5.73
N PRO A 106 -5.97 2.87 -5.56
CA PRO A 106 -6.56 3.18 -4.26
C PRO A 106 -6.33 2.02 -3.27
N MET A 107 -5.91 2.38 -2.06
CA MET A 107 -5.62 1.45 -0.96
C MET A 107 -6.43 1.81 0.28
N VAL A 108 -6.78 0.78 1.05
CA VAL A 108 -7.29 0.91 2.43
C VAL A 108 -6.44 0.02 3.33
N TRP A 109 -6.04 0.51 4.49
CA TRP A 109 -5.15 -0.23 5.41
C TRP A 109 -5.83 -0.59 6.72
N ILE A 110 -5.92 -1.88 7.01
CA ILE A 110 -6.25 -2.39 8.34
C ILE A 110 -4.99 -2.35 9.20
N MET A 111 -5.06 -1.65 10.32
CA MET A 111 -3.96 -1.47 11.27
C MET A 111 -4.27 -2.07 12.66
N GLY A 112 -5.21 -3.03 12.71
CA GLY A 112 -5.40 -3.91 13.85
C GLY A 112 -6.58 -3.56 14.75
N GLY A 113 -6.68 -4.10 15.95
CA GLY A 113 -5.75 -5.03 16.61
C GLY A 113 -5.93 -6.50 16.22
N GLY A 114 -5.42 -7.42 17.05
CA GLY A 114 -5.39 -8.86 16.78
C GLY A 114 -6.73 -9.46 16.32
N ALA A 115 -7.84 -9.09 16.98
CA ALA A 115 -9.17 -9.56 16.59
C ALA A 115 -9.60 -9.09 15.19
N ILE A 116 -9.28 -7.84 14.81
CA ILE A 116 -9.59 -7.29 13.48
C ILE A 116 -8.71 -7.95 12.42
N TYR A 117 -7.42 -8.16 12.70
CA TYR A 117 -6.54 -8.88 11.77
C TYR A 117 -7.00 -10.34 11.58
N ALA A 118 -7.36 -11.03 12.65
CA ALA A 118 -7.86 -12.40 12.60
C ALA A 118 -9.14 -12.50 11.75
N GLU A 119 -10.13 -11.64 12.00
CA GLU A 119 -11.35 -11.58 11.21
C GLU A 119 -11.07 -11.27 9.73
N ALA A 120 -10.16 -10.33 9.45
CA ALA A 120 -9.80 -9.94 8.09
C ALA A 120 -9.16 -11.10 7.30
N VAL A 121 -8.29 -11.88 7.94
CA VAL A 121 -7.64 -13.05 7.32
C VAL A 121 -8.63 -14.21 7.18
N GLU A 122 -9.41 -14.52 8.22
CA GLU A 122 -10.36 -15.63 8.22
C GLU A 122 -11.42 -15.48 7.11
N LYS A 123 -11.93 -14.26 6.94
CA LYS A 123 -12.94 -13.93 5.92
C LYS A 123 -12.36 -13.63 4.53
N ASP A 124 -11.05 -13.80 4.33
CA ASP A 124 -10.35 -13.49 3.08
C ASP A 124 -10.63 -12.05 2.58
N LEU A 125 -10.64 -11.07 3.48
CA LEU A 125 -10.97 -9.66 3.17
C LEU A 125 -9.75 -8.81 2.79
N ILE A 126 -8.53 -9.35 2.95
CA ILE A 126 -7.29 -8.64 2.66
C ILE A 126 -6.57 -9.22 1.44
N ASP A 127 -5.92 -8.34 0.70
CA ASP A 127 -5.18 -8.66 -0.52
C ASP A 127 -3.67 -8.72 -0.29
N ILE A 128 -3.18 -7.84 0.58
CA ILE A 128 -1.76 -7.63 0.86
C ILE A 128 -1.57 -7.51 2.37
N ALA A 129 -0.49 -8.11 2.89
CA ALA A 129 -0.05 -7.92 4.26
C ALA A 129 1.39 -7.37 4.29
N SER A 130 1.59 -6.21 4.92
CA SER A 130 2.91 -5.65 5.22
C SER A 130 3.26 -6.00 6.67
N VAL A 131 4.26 -6.85 6.85
CA VAL A 131 4.58 -7.48 8.13
C VAL A 131 6.02 -7.19 8.50
N THR A 132 6.23 -6.36 9.51
CA THR A 132 7.56 -6.17 10.11
C THR A 132 7.81 -7.30 11.09
N THR A 133 8.87 -8.11 10.88
CA THR A 133 9.33 -9.06 11.89
C THR A 133 10.42 -8.40 12.72
N ILE A 134 10.30 -8.44 14.05
CA ILE A 134 11.24 -7.84 15.01
C ILE A 134 11.80 -8.94 15.90
N GLU A 135 13.11 -9.12 15.90
CA GLU A 135 13.81 -10.14 16.67
C GLU A 135 13.94 -9.71 18.14
N THR A 136 12.96 -10.11 18.96
CA THR A 136 12.93 -9.83 20.39
C THR A 136 12.20 -10.95 21.14
N PRO A 137 12.66 -11.35 22.34
CA PRO A 137 11.97 -12.34 23.18
C PRO A 137 10.81 -11.73 23.99
N ALA A 138 10.34 -10.54 23.62
CA ALA A 138 9.31 -9.81 24.36
C ALA A 138 8.03 -10.67 24.50
N PRO A 139 7.50 -10.83 25.73
CA PRO A 139 6.25 -11.54 25.93
C PRO A 139 5.07 -10.72 25.38
N GLY A 140 3.94 -11.37 25.14
CA GLY A 140 2.70 -10.68 24.86
C GLY A 140 1.47 -11.56 24.91
N ASP A 141 0.31 -10.91 24.93
CA ASP A 141 -1.01 -11.51 25.07
C ASP A 141 -1.84 -11.45 23.77
N THR A 142 -1.34 -10.70 22.78
CA THR A 142 -2.02 -10.44 21.54
C THR A 142 -1.14 -10.91 20.39
N TYR A 143 -1.70 -11.72 19.50
CA TYR A 143 -0.99 -12.37 18.41
C TYR A 143 -1.53 -11.96 17.04
N ALA A 144 -0.64 -11.96 16.04
CA ALA A 144 -0.98 -11.83 14.63
C ALA A 144 -1.75 -13.08 14.15
N PRO A 145 -2.61 -12.93 13.11
CA PRO A 145 -3.18 -14.08 12.44
C PRO A 145 -2.11 -14.89 11.71
N GLN A 146 -2.33 -16.19 11.56
CA GLN A 146 -1.48 -17.04 10.73
C GLN A 146 -1.86 -16.87 9.24
N LEU A 147 -0.88 -16.50 8.42
CA LEU A 147 -1.02 -16.48 6.97
C LEU A 147 -0.71 -17.87 6.39
N ASN A 148 -1.75 -18.64 6.06
CA ASN A 148 -1.59 -19.98 5.49
C ASN A 148 -0.90 -19.92 4.10
N ALA A 149 0.17 -20.69 3.91
CA ALA A 149 0.94 -20.79 2.66
C ALA A 149 0.13 -21.25 1.43
N ASP A 150 -0.99 -21.95 1.64
CA ASP A 150 -1.93 -22.34 0.58
C ASP A 150 -2.70 -21.14 0.00
N LYS A 151 -2.88 -20.09 0.81
CA LYS A 151 -3.59 -18.87 0.43
C LYS A 151 -2.67 -17.67 0.25
N TRP A 152 -1.50 -17.67 0.86
CA TRP A 152 -0.58 -16.55 0.90
C TRP A 152 0.78 -16.92 0.34
N GLU A 153 1.41 -15.96 -0.33
CA GLU A 153 2.80 -16.07 -0.76
C GLU A 153 3.56 -14.80 -0.38
N GLN A 154 4.84 -14.97 -0.06
CA GLN A 154 5.73 -13.83 0.09
C GLN A 154 5.99 -13.24 -1.30
N ALA A 155 5.75 -11.93 -1.45
CA ALA A 155 5.74 -11.24 -2.73
C ALA A 155 7.11 -11.20 -3.42
N GLU A 156 8.18 -11.21 -2.62
CA GLU A 156 9.60 -11.19 -2.99
C GLU A 156 10.36 -12.04 -1.97
N PRO A 157 11.61 -12.49 -2.26
CA PRO A 157 12.47 -13.03 -1.23
C PRO A 157 12.52 -12.08 -0.03
N ALA A 158 12.48 -12.63 1.19
CA ALA A 158 12.54 -11.81 2.39
C ALA A 158 13.78 -10.89 2.31
N PRO A 159 13.61 -9.57 2.52
CA PRO A 159 14.76 -8.69 2.64
C PRO A 159 15.71 -9.17 3.73
N GLU A 160 16.97 -8.76 3.59
CA GLU A 160 17.96 -8.95 4.64
C GLU A 160 17.50 -8.28 5.94
N TRP A 161 17.98 -8.82 7.05
CA TRP A 161 17.73 -8.21 8.35
C TRP A 161 18.49 -6.90 8.48
N GLU A 162 17.79 -5.88 8.96
CA GLU A 162 18.35 -4.59 9.34
C GLU A 162 18.46 -4.51 10.87
N THR A 163 19.21 -3.53 11.36
CA THR A 163 19.36 -3.26 12.79
C THR A 163 18.85 -1.86 13.07
N SER A 164 17.86 -1.75 13.96
CA SER A 164 17.32 -0.47 14.41
C SER A 164 18.34 0.29 15.23
N GLN A 165 18.18 1.61 15.33
CA GLN A 165 18.92 2.47 16.28
C GLN A 165 18.72 2.01 17.74
N THR A 166 17.69 1.22 18.04
CA THR A 166 17.48 0.60 19.36
C THR A 166 18.26 -0.70 19.58
N GLY A 167 18.99 -1.18 18.56
CA GLY A 167 19.75 -2.43 18.58
C GLY A 167 18.93 -3.68 18.23
N LEU A 168 17.61 -3.56 18.14
CA LEU A 168 16.75 -4.66 17.71
C LEU A 168 16.90 -4.92 16.21
N ARG A 169 16.99 -6.20 15.83
CA ARG A 169 16.96 -6.58 14.42
C ARG A 169 15.53 -6.63 13.92
N TYR A 170 15.30 -6.15 12.72
CA TYR A 170 13.98 -6.19 12.09
C TYR A 170 14.10 -6.44 10.58
N ARG A 171 12.98 -6.79 9.95
CA ARG A 171 12.86 -6.81 8.49
C ARG A 171 11.41 -6.59 8.07
N PHE A 172 11.22 -5.95 6.92
CA PHE A 172 9.91 -5.76 6.32
C PHE A 172 9.58 -6.91 5.36
N ASN A 173 8.47 -7.59 5.59
CA ASN A 173 7.98 -8.65 4.70
C ASN A 173 6.70 -8.17 4.02
N THR A 174 6.50 -8.57 2.76
CA THR A 174 5.23 -8.36 2.06
C THR A 174 4.68 -9.70 1.66
N TYR A 175 3.45 -9.99 2.07
CA TYR A 175 2.68 -11.15 1.64
C TYR A 175 1.52 -10.72 0.75
N ARG A 176 1.21 -11.56 -0.23
CA ARG A 176 0.08 -11.36 -1.15
C ARG A 176 -0.81 -12.59 -1.13
N ARG A 177 -2.12 -12.37 -1.20
CA ARG A 177 -3.06 -13.46 -1.38
C ARG A 177 -2.90 -14.06 -2.77
N ARG A 178 -2.77 -15.38 -2.84
CA ARG A 178 -2.68 -16.15 -4.09
C ARG A 178 -3.96 -15.98 -4.91
N GLY A 179 -3.82 -15.98 -6.23
CA GLY A 179 -4.96 -15.93 -7.14
C GLY A 179 -5.60 -14.54 -7.33
N LEU A 180 -5.06 -13.49 -6.72
CA LEU A 180 -5.44 -12.12 -7.04
C LEU A 180 -5.17 -11.82 -8.51
N LYS A 181 -6.24 -11.58 -9.27
CA LYS A 181 -6.13 -11.17 -10.67
C LYS A 181 -5.51 -9.78 -10.70
N LYS A 182 -4.26 -9.67 -11.14
CA LYS A 182 -3.60 -8.38 -11.39
C LYS A 182 -4.56 -7.44 -12.11
N SER A 183 -4.93 -6.33 -11.46
CA SER A 183 -5.75 -5.28 -12.08
C SER A 183 -5.11 -4.86 -13.41
N ARG A 184 -5.94 -4.75 -14.47
CA ARG A 184 -5.46 -4.36 -15.81
C ARG A 184 -4.79 -2.97 -15.82
N GLY A 185 -5.03 -2.13 -14.81
CA GLY A 185 -4.39 -0.81 -14.66
C GLY A 185 -2.88 -0.92 -14.45
N SER A 186 -2.43 -1.90 -13.66
CA SER A 186 -1.00 -2.12 -13.40
C SER A 186 -0.23 -2.52 -14.67
N LYS A 187 -0.85 -3.25 -15.61
CA LYS A 187 -0.22 -3.55 -16.91
C LYS A 187 -0.03 -2.31 -17.77
N VAL A 188 -0.99 -1.39 -17.78
CA VAL A 188 -0.89 -0.15 -18.58
C VAL A 188 0.16 0.77 -17.98
N ALA A 189 0.22 0.90 -16.65
CA ALA A 189 1.26 1.67 -15.97
C ALA A 189 2.67 1.06 -16.17
N ALA A 190 2.80 -0.27 -16.06
CA ALA A 190 4.06 -0.96 -16.33
C ALA A 190 4.49 -0.83 -17.80
N ILE A 191 3.57 -0.95 -18.76
CA ILE A 191 3.86 -0.73 -20.18
C ILE A 191 4.25 0.74 -20.43
N LEU A 192 3.54 1.70 -19.82
CA LEU A 192 3.86 3.12 -19.96
C LEU A 192 5.23 3.45 -19.36
N MET A 193 5.58 2.86 -18.21
CA MET A 193 6.90 3.00 -17.57
C MET A 193 8.01 2.37 -18.42
N ILE A 194 7.78 1.19 -19.03
CA ILE A 194 8.74 0.55 -19.94
C ILE A 194 8.94 1.40 -21.20
N VAL A 195 7.86 1.92 -21.77
CA VAL A 195 7.90 2.79 -22.96
C VAL A 195 8.59 4.11 -22.64
N LEU A 196 8.29 4.73 -21.50
CA LEU A 196 8.91 5.99 -21.07
C LEU A 196 10.40 5.80 -20.75
N GLY A 197 10.77 4.73 -20.05
CA GLY A 197 12.17 4.38 -19.77
C GLY A 197 12.99 4.10 -21.03
N SER A 198 12.39 3.40 -22.00
CA SER A 198 13.01 3.14 -23.31
C SER A 198 13.18 4.42 -24.14
N PHE A 199 12.25 5.37 -24.00
CA PHE A 199 12.31 6.67 -24.67
C PHE A 199 13.39 7.59 -24.07
N LEU A 200 13.53 7.64 -22.74
CA LEU A 200 14.62 8.36 -22.07
C LEU A 200 16.00 7.79 -22.41
N PHE A 201 16.11 6.46 -22.53
CA PHE A 201 17.34 5.81 -22.95
C PHE A 201 17.72 6.15 -24.40
N LEU A 202 16.76 6.12 -25.34
CA LEU A 202 17.01 6.52 -26.73
C LEU A 202 17.34 8.02 -26.86
N ALA A 203 16.66 8.90 -26.11
CA ALA A 203 16.95 10.34 -26.12
C ALA A 203 18.35 10.63 -25.56
N SER A 204 18.77 9.93 -24.50
CA SER A 204 20.12 10.03 -23.96
C SER A 204 21.19 9.50 -24.93
N ALA A 205 20.93 8.35 -25.57
CA ALA A 205 21.84 7.78 -26.57
C ALA A 205 21.96 8.65 -27.83
N ALA A 206 20.87 9.30 -28.28
CA ALA A 206 20.89 10.24 -29.40
C ALA A 206 21.59 11.56 -29.04
N GLY A 207 21.41 12.05 -27.81
CA GLY A 207 22.11 13.24 -27.29
C GLY A 207 23.63 13.06 -27.24
N ASN A 208 24.10 11.88 -26.80
CA ASN A 208 25.53 11.55 -26.77
C ASN A 208 26.16 11.41 -28.16
N ARG A 209 25.41 10.94 -29.18
CA ARG A 209 25.91 10.88 -30.57
C ARG A 209 25.92 12.24 -31.25
N ALA A 210 24.93 13.10 -30.97
CA ALA A 210 24.85 14.44 -31.55
C ALA A 210 25.99 15.38 -31.08
N THR A 211 26.62 15.09 -29.94
CA THR A 211 27.81 15.82 -29.47
C THR A 211 29.10 15.42 -30.18
N GLU A 212 29.11 14.30 -30.90
CA GLU A 212 30.29 13.74 -31.58
C GLU A 212 30.37 14.10 -33.07
N GLU A 213 29.24 14.43 -33.71
CA GLU A 213 29.18 14.60 -35.17
C GLU A 213 28.75 16.02 -35.57
N ARG A 214 29.73 16.88 -35.85
CA ARG A 214 29.51 18.22 -36.40
C ARG A 214 29.53 18.12 -37.92
N SER A 215 28.41 18.52 -38.55
CA SER A 215 28.20 18.78 -40.00
C SER A 215 27.39 17.73 -40.77
N GLY A 216 26.08 17.96 -40.93
CA GLY A 216 25.27 17.39 -42.02
C GLY A 216 23.86 16.92 -41.66
N ASP A 217 23.69 16.31 -40.48
CA ASP A 217 22.53 15.43 -40.19
C ASP A 217 21.48 15.97 -39.21
N THR A 218 21.44 17.29 -39.02
CA THR A 218 20.41 17.92 -38.16
C THR A 218 18.99 17.72 -38.70
N ALA A 219 18.80 17.61 -40.01
CA ALA A 219 17.48 17.36 -40.60
C ALA A 219 16.96 15.94 -40.30
N TYR A 220 17.80 14.91 -40.35
CA TYR A 220 17.40 13.53 -40.06
C TYR A 220 17.12 13.31 -38.57
N LEU A 221 17.90 13.94 -37.69
CA LEU A 221 17.68 13.86 -36.25
C LEU A 221 16.34 14.50 -35.84
N VAL A 222 16.03 15.69 -36.38
CA VAL A 222 14.76 16.38 -36.10
C VAL A 222 13.58 15.61 -36.68
N THR A 223 13.71 15.07 -37.90
CA THR A 223 12.64 14.27 -38.53
C THR A 223 12.36 12.98 -37.77
N GLY A 224 13.40 12.30 -37.27
CA GLY A 224 13.28 11.09 -36.45
C GLY A 224 12.63 11.35 -35.08
N VAL A 225 12.96 12.45 -34.43
CA VAL A 225 12.33 12.85 -33.15
C VAL A 225 10.86 13.20 -33.36
N VAL A 226 10.53 13.95 -34.41
CA VAL A 226 9.14 14.31 -34.73
C VAL A 226 8.30 13.08 -35.06
N LEU A 227 8.82 12.14 -35.84
CA LEU A 227 8.12 10.88 -36.17
C LEU A 227 7.87 10.02 -34.92
N ASN A 228 8.84 9.95 -34.02
CA ASN A 228 8.70 9.21 -32.75
C ASN A 228 7.70 9.87 -31.79
N VAL A 229 7.67 11.20 -31.70
CA VAL A 229 6.64 11.93 -30.93
C VAL A 229 5.25 11.68 -31.53
N LEU A 230 5.12 11.68 -32.86
CA LEU A 230 3.85 11.40 -33.53
C LEU A 230 3.36 9.97 -33.23
N LEU A 231 4.26 8.97 -33.28
CA LEU A 231 3.95 7.59 -32.92
C LEU A 231 3.54 7.46 -31.45
N LEU A 232 4.21 8.16 -30.53
CA LEU A 232 3.86 8.17 -29.12
C LEU A 232 2.46 8.76 -28.89
N LEU A 233 2.14 9.87 -29.56
CA LEU A 233 0.82 10.48 -29.50
C LEU A 233 -0.27 9.55 -30.07
N ILE A 234 0.01 8.81 -31.14
CA ILE A 234 -0.92 7.80 -31.70
C ILE A 234 -1.15 6.67 -30.70
N VAL A 235 -0.11 6.18 -30.03
CA VAL A 235 -0.23 5.13 -29.00
C VAL A 235 -1.02 5.63 -27.80
N ILE A 236 -0.71 6.82 -27.29
CA ILE A 236 -1.45 7.45 -26.17
C ILE A 236 -2.92 7.64 -26.56
N TRP A 237 -3.19 8.14 -27.76
CA TRP A 237 -4.56 8.37 -28.25
C TRP A 237 -5.33 7.05 -28.45
N GLY A 238 -4.67 6.00 -28.96
CA GLY A 238 -5.24 4.66 -29.05
C GLY A 238 -5.61 4.07 -27.69
N ILE A 239 -4.77 4.27 -26.67
CA ILE A 239 -5.06 3.86 -25.28
C ILE A 239 -6.25 4.64 -24.71
N VAL A 240 -6.31 5.96 -24.91
CA VAL A 240 -7.43 6.81 -24.46
C VAL A 240 -8.75 6.36 -25.10
N ILE A 241 -8.75 5.99 -26.38
CA ILE A 241 -9.94 5.45 -27.08
C ILE A 241 -10.35 4.09 -26.51
N LEU A 242 -9.38 3.20 -26.23
CA LEU A 242 -9.64 1.88 -25.67
C LEU A 242 -10.25 1.97 -24.26
N VAL A 243 -9.84 2.96 -23.46
CA VAL A 243 -10.36 3.23 -22.11
C VAL A 243 -11.72 3.92 -22.13
N ARG A 244 -12.05 4.69 -23.19
CA ARG A 244 -13.33 5.41 -23.32
C ARG A 244 -14.50 4.60 -23.91
N LYS A 245 -14.31 3.35 -24.35
CA LYS A 245 -15.41 2.55 -24.91
C LYS A 245 -16.49 2.32 -23.83
N PRO A 246 -17.73 2.82 -24.01
CA PRO A 246 -18.78 2.64 -23.01
C PRO A 246 -19.18 1.17 -22.95
N ARG A 247 -19.36 0.65 -21.73
CA ARG A 247 -19.95 -0.67 -21.47
C ARG A 247 -21.27 -0.77 -22.25
N ARG A 248 -21.32 -1.62 -23.29
CA ARG A 248 -22.61 -2.09 -23.81
C ARG A 248 -23.18 -3.04 -22.76
N ARG A 249 -24.41 -2.74 -22.35
CA ARG A 249 -25.24 -3.58 -21.46
C ARG A 249 -25.40 -4.98 -22.03
#